data_AF-A0A6H5IVM2-F1
#
_entry.id   AF-A0A6H5IVM2-F1
#
_cell.length_a   1.000
_cell.length_b   1.000
_cell.length_c   1.000
_cell.angle_alpha   90.00
_cell.angle_beta   90.00
_cell.angle_gamma   90.00
#
_symmetry.space_group_name_H-M   'P 1'
#
loop_
_entity.id
_entity.type
_entity.pdbx_description
1 polymer ?
#
loop_
_entity_poly.entity_id
_entity_poly.type
_entity_poly.pdbx_seq_one_letter_code
_entity_poly.pdbx_strand_id
1 'polypeptide(L)'
;MSLSYQSDTPASPEVDDSDCTAPSWFVGMQQMIMTRFDRFEDRLNLIIKTQHEHEKAIARNARDIAELSRRLSGELMNLKNRQMANEHALASLQERSATTEETSTTAPAPASTLTEDCYDDCEVRLSGVPVILDPRDINNVKYVLEALGEERLLSHVICVREWKAKPRVSAANSTISQIDTAVNHVPDTEACVLRFISANARESFLAAAPRFQRLPVSKIFVLHEAEDGRLSAAPILPPERYRLLRRCWLLHKQHKLPNPVVRNMRIYMRCLNRTKLTLINTEADLNAFAIALPSLSSSFTSSCHPSPTSA
;
A
#
# COMPACT_ATOMS: atom_id res chain seq x y z
N MET A 1 48.46 -76.84 -2.12
CA MET A 1 49.03 -77.04 -3.47
C MET A 1 49.17 -75.68 -4.11
N SER A 2 50.38 -75.13 -4.10
CA SER A 2 50.68 -73.79 -4.61
C SER A 2 51.19 -73.93 -6.03
N LEU A 3 50.42 -73.44 -7.01
CA LEU A 3 50.83 -73.36 -8.41
C LEU A 3 51.33 -71.94 -8.69
N SER A 4 52.64 -71.81 -8.78
CA SER A 4 53.34 -70.63 -9.30
C SER A 4 53.26 -70.64 -10.82
N TYR A 5 52.49 -69.73 -11.41
CA TYR A 5 52.49 -69.48 -12.85
C TYR A 5 53.69 -68.59 -13.20
N GLN A 6 54.65 -69.15 -13.94
CA GLN A 6 55.70 -68.39 -14.61
C GLN A 6 55.09 -67.64 -15.80
N SER A 7 55.32 -66.33 -15.81
CA SER A 7 54.92 -65.40 -16.85
C SER A 7 56.01 -65.34 -17.94
N ASP A 8 55.75 -65.95 -19.10
CA ASP A 8 56.48 -65.66 -20.33
C ASP A 8 55.71 -64.56 -21.09
N THR A 9 56.16 -63.33 -20.93
CA THR A 9 55.68 -62.18 -21.70
C THR A 9 56.49 -62.11 -23.00
N PRO A 10 55.87 -62.23 -24.19
CA PRO A 10 56.60 -62.02 -25.44
C PRO A 10 56.98 -60.54 -25.56
N ALA A 11 58.22 -60.29 -25.99
CA ALA A 11 58.76 -58.96 -26.22
C ALA A 11 57.83 -58.14 -27.12
N SER A 12 57.37 -57.00 -26.59
CA SER A 12 56.63 -56.01 -27.36
C SER A 12 57.51 -55.51 -28.52
N PRO A 13 56.98 -55.42 -29.76
CA PRO A 13 57.67 -54.73 -30.82
C PRO A 13 57.84 -53.26 -30.41
N GLU A 14 59.07 -52.76 -30.54
CA GLU A 14 59.36 -51.32 -30.52
C GLU A 14 58.55 -50.68 -31.65
N VAL A 15 57.39 -50.13 -31.28
CA VAL A 15 56.63 -49.24 -32.16
C VAL A 15 57.35 -47.91 -32.04
N ASP A 16 57.96 -47.48 -33.14
CA ASP A 16 58.46 -46.12 -33.33
C ASP A 16 57.42 -45.13 -32.77
N ASP A 17 57.80 -44.40 -31.72
CA ASP A 17 57.08 -43.26 -31.16
C ASP A 17 57.13 -42.11 -32.19
N SER A 18 56.46 -42.33 -33.32
CA SER A 18 56.07 -41.27 -34.25
C SER A 18 55.13 -40.35 -33.48
N ASP A 19 55.59 -39.12 -33.26
CA ASP A 19 54.88 -38.00 -32.62
C ASP A 19 53.43 -37.88 -33.12
N CYS A 20 52.53 -38.68 -32.54
CA CYS A 20 51.10 -38.62 -32.72
C CYS A 20 50.56 -37.46 -31.88
N THR A 21 51.03 -36.26 -32.19
CA THR A 21 50.44 -35.04 -31.64
C THR A 21 49.00 -34.96 -32.14
N ALA A 22 48.06 -35.00 -31.20
CA ALA A 22 46.65 -34.87 -31.52
C ALA A 22 46.45 -33.59 -32.37
N PRO A 23 45.64 -33.63 -33.45
CA PRO A 23 45.42 -32.47 -34.29
C PRO A 23 45.01 -31.26 -33.44
N SER A 24 45.56 -30.08 -33.71
CA SER A 24 45.33 -28.88 -32.90
C SER A 24 43.84 -28.52 -32.73
N TRP A 25 43.00 -28.88 -33.70
CA TRP A 25 41.55 -28.71 -33.61
C TRP A 25 40.90 -29.59 -32.53
N PHE A 26 41.44 -30.78 -32.26
CA PHE A 26 40.94 -31.71 -31.25
C PHE A 26 41.21 -31.18 -29.84
N VAL A 27 42.42 -30.67 -29.60
CA VAL A 27 42.80 -30.02 -28.32
C VAL A 27 41.91 -28.80 -28.06
N GLY A 28 41.67 -27.97 -29.07
CA GLY A 28 40.77 -26.82 -28.97
C GLY A 28 39.31 -27.20 -28.64
N MET A 29 38.81 -28.28 -29.25
CA MET A 29 37.47 -28.80 -28.98
C MET A 29 37.37 -29.35 -27.55
N GLN A 30 38.36 -30.12 -27.09
CA GLN A 30 38.39 -30.65 -25.72
C GLN A 30 38.42 -29.53 -24.69
N GLN A 31 39.24 -28.49 -24.89
CA GLN A 31 39.28 -27.33 -24.01
C GLN A 31 37.95 -26.57 -23.97
N MET A 32 37.28 -26.43 -25.12
CA MET A 32 35.96 -25.79 -25.20
C MET A 32 34.90 -26.59 -24.44
N ILE A 33 34.91 -27.93 -24.55
CA ILE A 33 33.98 -28.81 -23.83
C ILE A 33 34.22 -28.72 -22.32
N MET A 34 35.47 -28.81 -21.87
CA MET A 34 35.82 -28.68 -20.44
C MET A 34 35.37 -27.32 -19.89
N THR A 35 35.66 -26.23 -20.58
CA THR A 35 35.22 -24.88 -20.16
C THR A 35 33.70 -24.76 -20.06
N ARG A 36 32.95 -25.43 -20.96
CA ARG A 36 31.48 -25.46 -20.89
C ARG A 36 30.98 -26.29 -19.71
N PHE A 37 31.67 -27.39 -19.39
CA PHE A 37 31.36 -28.24 -18.26
C PHE A 37 31.61 -27.51 -16.92
N ASP A 38 32.74 -26.83 -16.77
CA ASP A 38 33.06 -26.03 -15.59
C ASP A 38 32.00 -24.94 -15.35
N ARG A 39 31.61 -24.21 -16.41
CA ARG A 39 30.53 -23.21 -16.33
C ARG A 39 29.18 -23.82 -15.97
N PHE A 40 28.91 -25.05 -16.40
CA PHE A 40 27.68 -25.75 -16.06
C PHE A 40 27.70 -26.15 -14.57
N GLU A 41 28.81 -26.67 -14.08
CA GLU A 41 29.01 -27.04 -12.67
C GLU A 41 28.90 -25.82 -11.75
N ASP A 42 29.53 -24.69 -12.09
CA ASP A 42 29.42 -23.43 -11.35
C ASP A 42 27.97 -22.96 -11.25
N ARG A 43 27.21 -23.05 -12.35
CA ARG A 43 25.79 -22.67 -12.36
C ARG A 43 24.95 -23.63 -11.54
N LEU A 44 25.23 -24.94 -11.59
CA LEU A 44 24.54 -25.93 -10.78
C LEU A 44 24.78 -25.67 -9.28
N ASN A 45 26.03 -25.43 -8.90
CA ASN A 45 26.42 -25.10 -7.51
C ASN A 45 25.76 -23.81 -7.02
N LEU A 46 25.66 -22.78 -7.89
CA LEU A 46 24.93 -21.57 -7.56
C LEU A 46 23.44 -21.82 -7.32
N ILE A 47 22.80 -22.65 -8.15
CA ILE A 47 21.38 -23.01 -8.00
C ILE A 47 21.15 -23.78 -6.69
N ILE A 48 22.03 -24.74 -6.37
CA ILE A 48 21.94 -25.50 -5.11
C ILE A 48 22.07 -24.55 -3.91
N LYS A 49 23.02 -23.61 -3.96
CA LYS A 49 23.22 -22.62 -2.90
C LYS A 49 21.99 -21.72 -2.73
N THR A 50 21.44 -21.19 -3.81
CA THR A 50 20.25 -20.32 -3.74
C THR A 50 19.02 -21.09 -3.26
N GLN A 51 18.84 -22.34 -3.67
CA GLN A 51 17.78 -23.21 -3.15
C GLN A 51 17.90 -23.39 -1.63
N HIS A 52 19.10 -23.67 -1.13
CA HIS A 52 19.33 -23.81 0.31
C HIS A 52 19.08 -22.52 1.10
N GLU A 53 19.42 -21.36 0.53
CA GLU A 53 19.09 -20.05 1.11
C GLU A 53 17.57 -19.79 1.13
N HIS A 54 16.85 -20.19 0.09
CA HIS A 54 15.39 -20.12 0.04
C HIS A 54 14.73 -21.03 1.09
N GLU A 55 15.20 -22.27 1.24
CA GLU A 55 14.70 -23.20 2.28
C GLU A 55 14.91 -22.61 3.69
N LYS A 56 16.07 -22.02 3.96
CA LYS A 56 16.34 -21.30 5.22
C LYS A 56 15.42 -20.09 5.42
N ALA A 57 15.10 -19.35 4.37
CA ALA A 57 14.17 -18.24 4.44
C ALA A 57 12.74 -18.71 4.74
N ILE A 58 12.29 -19.78 4.08
CA ILE A 58 10.97 -20.40 4.32
C ILE A 58 10.86 -20.87 5.78
N ALA A 59 11.88 -21.56 6.29
CA ALA A 59 11.89 -22.04 7.68
C ALA A 59 11.90 -20.90 8.72
N ARG A 60 12.50 -19.74 8.41
CA ARG A 60 12.43 -18.53 9.25
C ARG A 60 11.02 -17.94 9.23
N ASN A 61 10.47 -17.71 8.03
CA ASN A 61 9.13 -17.14 7.87
C ASN A 61 8.07 -18.01 8.55
N ALA A 62 8.17 -19.33 8.47
CA ALA A 62 7.26 -20.26 9.13
C ALA A 62 7.29 -20.10 10.67
N ARG A 63 8.48 -19.89 11.26
CA ARG A 63 8.61 -19.64 12.70
C ARG A 63 8.01 -18.29 13.10
N ASP A 64 8.27 -17.25 12.32
CA ASP A 64 7.73 -15.91 12.57
C ASP A 64 6.20 -15.90 12.49
N ILE A 65 5.62 -16.59 11.51
CA ILE A 65 4.17 -16.77 11.38
C ILE A 65 3.59 -17.50 12.59
N ALA A 66 4.24 -18.58 13.04
CA ALA A 66 3.79 -19.33 14.21
C ALA A 66 3.85 -18.48 15.50
N GLU A 67 4.87 -17.64 15.65
CA GLU A 67 4.99 -16.72 16.78
C GLU A 67 3.92 -15.62 16.74
N LEU A 68 3.68 -15.01 15.58
CA LEU A 68 2.63 -14.01 15.39
C LEU A 68 1.25 -14.59 15.68
N SER A 69 0.97 -15.81 15.21
CA SER A 69 -0.28 -16.53 15.48
C SER A 69 -0.48 -16.76 16.99
N ARG A 70 0.59 -17.13 17.71
CA ARG A 70 0.55 -17.29 19.17
C ARG A 70 0.27 -15.98 19.89
N ARG A 71 0.90 -14.88 19.48
CA ARG A 71 0.68 -13.55 20.05
C ARG A 71 -0.76 -13.07 19.83
N LEU A 72 -1.25 -13.19 18.60
CA LEU A 72 -2.61 -12.79 18.24
C LEU A 72 -3.67 -13.60 19.01
N SER A 73 -3.45 -14.90 19.18
CA SER A 73 -4.33 -15.76 20.00
C SER A 73 -4.35 -15.32 21.47
N GLY A 74 -3.20 -14.91 22.02
CA GLY A 74 -3.10 -14.37 23.37
C GLY A 74 -3.83 -13.03 23.54
N GLU A 75 -3.67 -12.11 22.59
CA GLU A 75 -4.39 -10.84 22.59
C GLU A 75 -5.91 -11.02 22.48
N LEU A 76 -6.35 -11.97 21.65
CA LEU A 76 -7.78 -12.28 21.48
C LEU A 76 -8.38 -12.86 22.76
N MET A 77 -7.66 -13.75 23.46
CA MET A 77 -8.05 -14.22 24.79
C MET A 77 -8.14 -13.07 25.80
N ASN A 78 -7.17 -12.16 25.80
CA ASN A 78 -7.18 -10.99 26.70
C ASN A 78 -8.38 -10.06 26.42
N LEU A 79 -8.70 -9.82 25.15
CA LEU A 79 -9.88 -9.04 24.76
C LEU A 79 -11.17 -9.72 25.20
N LYS A 80 -11.29 -11.04 25.01
CA LYS A 80 -12.46 -11.81 25.45
C LYS A 80 -12.64 -11.76 26.97
N ASN A 81 -11.55 -11.87 27.74
CA ASN A 81 -11.59 -11.76 29.20
C ASN A 81 -12.03 -10.35 29.65
N ARG A 82 -11.56 -9.30 28.97
CA ARG A 82 -12.02 -7.92 29.24
C ARG A 82 -13.48 -7.72 28.91
N GLN A 83 -13.96 -8.31 27.81
CA GLN A 83 -15.36 -8.25 27.44
C GLN A 83 -16.25 -8.91 28.51
N MET A 84 -15.89 -10.12 28.97
CA MET A 84 -16.63 -10.80 30.05
C MET A 84 -16.63 -9.99 31.35
N ALA A 85 -15.51 -9.35 31.70
CA ALA A 85 -15.44 -8.46 32.86
C ALA A 85 -16.36 -7.23 32.73
N ASN A 86 -16.43 -6.63 31.53
CA ASN A 86 -17.32 -5.51 31.25
C ASN A 86 -18.79 -5.93 31.28
N GLU A 87 -19.13 -7.11 30.75
CA GLU A 87 -20.49 -7.67 30.81
C GLU A 87 -20.93 -7.90 32.27
N HIS A 88 -20.05 -8.44 33.11
CA HIS A 88 -20.32 -8.59 34.54
C HIS A 88 -20.49 -7.24 35.24
N ALA A 89 -19.65 -6.24 34.93
CA ALA A 89 -19.78 -4.90 35.50
C ALA A 89 -21.10 -4.23 35.09
N LEU A 90 -21.54 -4.44 33.84
CA LEU A 90 -22.82 -3.95 33.35
C LEU A 90 -24.00 -4.61 34.07
N ALA A 91 -23.95 -5.93 34.27
CA ALA A 91 -24.97 -6.66 35.04
C ALA A 91 -25.08 -6.13 36.49
N SER A 92 -23.94 -5.90 37.15
CA SER A 92 -23.92 -5.32 38.51
C SER A 92 -24.47 -3.89 38.57
N LEU A 93 -24.30 -3.09 37.52
CA LEU A 93 -24.90 -1.75 37.42
C LEU A 93 -26.42 -1.83 37.23
N GLN A 94 -26.90 -2.77 36.41
CA GLN A 94 -28.33 -3.00 36.20
C GLN A 94 -29.05 -3.43 37.49
N GLU A 95 -28.44 -4.32 38.29
CA GLU A 95 -28.96 -4.70 39.60
C GLU A 95 -29.02 -3.50 40.56
N ARG A 96 -28.00 -2.64 40.57
CA ARG A 96 -28.00 -1.41 41.39
C ARG A 96 -29.08 -0.42 40.96
N SER A 97 -29.32 -0.24 39.66
CA SER A 97 -30.41 0.62 39.17
C SER A 97 -31.78 0.08 39.56
N ALA A 98 -32.00 -1.24 39.51
CA ALA A 98 -33.26 -1.85 39.94
C ALA A 98 -33.55 -1.64 41.44
N THR A 99 -32.51 -1.59 42.28
CA THR A 99 -32.67 -1.27 43.72
C THR A 99 -32.84 0.20 44.05
N THR A 100 -32.69 1.13 43.08
CA THR A 100 -32.78 2.58 43.31
C THR A 100 -34.13 3.18 42.90
N GLU A 101 -35.04 2.39 42.29
CA GLU A 101 -36.35 2.86 41.83
C GLU A 101 -37.44 2.96 42.91
N GLU A 102 -37.18 2.59 44.17
CA GLU A 102 -38.16 2.76 45.26
C GLU A 102 -38.12 4.12 45.97
N THR A 103 -37.29 5.08 45.54
CA THR A 103 -37.25 6.39 46.22
C THR A 103 -36.82 7.54 45.31
N SER A 104 -37.63 7.94 44.31
CA SER A 104 -37.59 9.31 43.75
C SER A 104 -38.78 9.62 42.85
N THR A 105 -39.64 10.51 43.34
CA THR A 105 -40.72 11.20 42.64
C THR A 105 -40.18 12.21 41.61
N THR A 106 -40.76 12.18 40.41
CA THR A 106 -41.01 13.31 39.49
C THR A 106 -39.87 14.28 39.13
N ALA A 107 -39.21 14.05 37.99
CA ALA A 107 -38.72 15.13 37.11
C ALA A 107 -38.47 14.59 35.68
N PRO A 108 -38.76 15.39 34.62
CA PRO A 108 -38.62 14.95 33.24
C PRO A 108 -37.14 14.92 32.81
N ALA A 109 -36.72 13.81 32.22
CA ALA A 109 -35.37 13.62 31.70
C ALA A 109 -35.10 14.53 30.49
N PRO A 110 -33.94 15.21 30.42
CA PRO A 110 -33.47 15.80 29.18
C PRO A 110 -33.05 14.67 28.23
N ALA A 111 -33.56 14.71 27.00
CA ALA A 111 -33.16 13.82 25.93
C ALA A 111 -31.64 13.86 25.76
N SER A 112 -30.96 12.76 26.12
CA SER A 112 -29.58 12.54 25.73
C SER A 112 -29.55 12.31 24.23
N THR A 113 -29.26 13.37 23.48
CA THR A 113 -28.69 13.30 22.14
C THR A 113 -27.39 12.50 22.24
N LEU A 114 -27.47 11.22 21.87
CA LEU A 114 -26.30 10.44 21.47
C LEU A 114 -25.54 11.26 20.42
N THR A 115 -24.34 11.64 20.80
CA THR A 115 -23.34 12.32 19.99
C THR A 115 -23.21 11.67 18.61
N GLU A 116 -23.44 12.47 17.57
CA GLU A 116 -23.07 12.23 16.17
C GLU A 116 -21.54 12.09 16.04
N ASP A 117 -20.96 10.99 16.50
CA ASP A 117 -19.55 10.65 16.32
C ASP A 117 -19.42 9.43 15.41
N CYS A 118 -19.61 9.61 14.10
CA CYS A 118 -18.97 8.75 13.09
C CYS A 118 -19.06 9.37 11.69
N TYR A 119 -18.13 10.28 11.38
CA TYR A 119 -17.83 10.72 10.01
C TYR A 119 -17.07 9.64 9.21
N ASP A 120 -17.56 8.39 9.24
CA ASP A 120 -16.97 7.24 8.53
C ASP A 120 -17.69 6.96 7.20
N ASP A 121 -18.04 8.02 6.47
CA ASP A 121 -18.43 7.91 5.09
C ASP A 121 -17.18 7.54 4.27
N CYS A 122 -16.97 6.22 4.13
CA CYS A 122 -15.89 5.60 3.38
C CYS A 122 -16.12 5.75 1.87
N GLU A 123 -16.28 6.99 1.42
CA GLU A 123 -16.68 7.34 0.07
C GLU A 123 -15.49 7.74 -0.81
N VAL A 124 -15.56 7.32 -2.08
CA VAL A 124 -14.62 7.68 -3.13
C VAL A 124 -15.38 8.25 -4.30
N ARG A 125 -14.95 9.41 -4.79
CA ARG A 125 -15.44 9.95 -6.05
C ARG A 125 -14.67 9.33 -7.19
N LEU A 126 -15.38 8.70 -8.12
CA LEU A 126 -14.87 8.27 -9.41
C LEU A 126 -15.33 9.28 -10.47
N SER A 127 -14.43 9.75 -11.32
CA SER A 127 -14.69 10.74 -12.36
C SER A 127 -14.19 10.25 -13.71
N GLY A 128 -14.86 10.63 -14.80
CA GLY A 128 -14.55 10.16 -16.15
C GLY A 128 -15.36 8.93 -16.57
N VAL A 129 -16.54 8.72 -15.96
CA VAL A 129 -17.47 7.65 -16.36
C VAL A 129 -18.27 8.14 -17.57
N PRO A 130 -18.30 7.44 -18.71
CA PRO A 130 -19.11 7.83 -19.87
C PRO A 130 -20.59 7.94 -19.53
N VAL A 131 -21.29 9.00 -19.99
CA VAL A 131 -22.74 9.19 -19.78
C VAL A 131 -23.61 8.07 -20.35
N ILE A 132 -23.11 7.35 -21.37
CA ILE A 132 -23.78 6.19 -21.95
C ILE A 132 -23.96 5.07 -20.91
N LEU A 133 -23.12 5.03 -19.88
CA LEU A 133 -23.20 4.09 -18.78
C LEU A 133 -23.98 4.71 -17.62
N ASP A 134 -24.95 3.96 -17.06
CA ASP A 134 -25.63 4.39 -15.84
C ASP A 134 -24.60 4.43 -14.68
N PRO A 135 -24.31 5.62 -14.10
CA PRO A 135 -23.35 5.74 -13.01
C PRO A 135 -23.79 5.00 -11.74
N ARG A 136 -25.05 4.57 -11.64
CA ARG A 136 -25.61 3.84 -10.48
C ARG A 136 -25.52 2.33 -10.62
N ASP A 137 -25.24 1.82 -11.83
CA ASP A 137 -25.14 0.39 -12.05
C ASP A 137 -23.85 -0.16 -11.42
N ILE A 138 -24.02 -1.10 -10.49
CA ILE A 138 -22.91 -1.78 -9.80
C ILE A 138 -22.07 -2.62 -10.77
N ASN A 139 -22.63 -3.06 -11.90
CA ASN A 139 -21.88 -3.77 -12.93
C ASN A 139 -20.79 -2.89 -13.54
N ASN A 140 -21.00 -1.58 -13.63
CA ASN A 140 -19.97 -0.65 -14.09
C ASN A 140 -18.79 -0.57 -13.12
N VAL A 141 -19.06 -0.71 -11.82
CA VAL A 141 -18.01 -0.77 -10.79
C VAL A 141 -17.22 -2.07 -10.89
N LYS A 142 -17.87 -3.18 -11.24
CA LYS A 142 -17.20 -4.47 -11.46
C LYS A 142 -16.11 -4.35 -12.52
N TYR A 143 -16.39 -3.74 -13.67
CA TYR A 143 -15.39 -3.49 -14.71
C TYR A 143 -14.20 -2.66 -14.23
N VAL A 144 -14.45 -1.63 -13.42
CA VAL A 144 -13.40 -0.80 -12.83
C VAL A 144 -12.54 -1.63 -11.86
N LEU A 145 -13.15 -2.49 -11.05
CA LEU A 145 -12.45 -3.35 -10.08
C LEU A 145 -11.66 -4.48 -10.76
N GLU A 146 -12.20 -5.06 -11.83
CA GLU A 146 -11.51 -6.04 -12.69
C GLU A 146 -10.26 -5.40 -13.33
N ALA A 147 -10.40 -4.19 -13.90
CA ALA A 147 -9.28 -3.44 -14.47
C ALA A 147 -8.19 -3.09 -13.43
N LEU A 148 -8.56 -3.01 -12.14
CA LEU A 148 -7.62 -2.81 -11.04
C LEU A 148 -6.96 -4.11 -10.54
N GLY A 149 -7.51 -5.28 -10.90
CA GLY A 149 -7.15 -6.57 -10.31
C GLY A 149 -7.61 -6.71 -8.86
N GLU A 150 -8.67 -6.00 -8.46
CA GLU A 150 -9.19 -5.93 -7.10
C GLU A 150 -10.68 -6.33 -7.05
N GLU A 151 -11.06 -7.36 -7.81
CA GLU A 151 -12.43 -7.90 -7.92
C GLU A 151 -13.05 -8.23 -6.55
N ARG A 152 -12.22 -8.70 -5.61
CA ARG A 152 -12.61 -8.96 -4.22
C ARG A 152 -13.19 -7.76 -3.49
N LEU A 153 -12.92 -6.53 -3.95
CA LEU A 153 -13.47 -5.32 -3.32
C LEU A 153 -14.94 -5.11 -3.67
N LEU A 154 -15.50 -5.83 -4.64
CA LEU A 154 -16.89 -5.68 -5.06
C LEU A 154 -17.85 -5.99 -3.90
N SER A 155 -17.59 -7.04 -3.12
CA SER A 155 -18.37 -7.38 -1.92
C SER A 155 -18.26 -6.36 -0.78
N HIS A 156 -17.34 -5.41 -0.90
CA HIS A 156 -17.13 -4.33 0.07
C HIS A 156 -17.74 -3.00 -0.38
N VAL A 157 -18.33 -2.94 -1.57
CA VAL A 157 -19.09 -1.77 -2.04
C VAL A 157 -20.52 -1.87 -1.51
N ILE A 158 -20.92 -0.89 -0.70
CA ILE A 158 -22.30 -0.81 -0.16
C ILE A 158 -23.24 -0.28 -1.23
N CYS A 159 -22.86 0.83 -1.86
CA CYS A 159 -23.70 1.47 -2.87
C CYS A 159 -22.88 2.35 -3.81
N VAL A 160 -23.50 2.62 -4.96
CA VAL A 160 -23.01 3.56 -5.96
C VAL A 160 -24.09 4.63 -6.12
N ARG A 161 -23.68 5.89 -6.04
CA ARG A 161 -24.59 7.03 -6.22
C ARG A 161 -24.00 8.03 -7.19
N GLU A 162 -24.87 8.76 -7.86
CA GLU A 162 -24.48 9.87 -8.73
C GLU A 162 -23.81 10.98 -7.91
N TRP A 163 -22.69 11.53 -8.41
CA TRP A 163 -22.09 12.72 -7.82
C TRP A 163 -22.72 13.96 -8.44
N LYS A 164 -23.79 14.44 -7.81
CA LYS A 164 -24.36 15.74 -8.16
C LYS A 164 -23.40 16.82 -7.67
N ALA A 165 -22.62 17.39 -8.60
CA ALA A 165 -21.83 18.57 -8.29
C ALA A 165 -22.78 19.63 -7.73
N LYS A 166 -22.55 20.11 -6.49
CA LYS A 166 -23.31 21.25 -5.97
C LYS A 166 -23.19 22.36 -7.02
N PRO A 167 -24.31 22.92 -7.52
CA PRO A 167 -24.24 24.01 -8.48
C PRO A 167 -23.40 25.11 -7.82
N ARG A 168 -22.27 25.45 -8.43
CA ARG A 168 -21.50 26.62 -8.02
C ARG A 168 -22.45 27.80 -8.22
N VAL A 169 -22.92 28.39 -7.13
CA VAL A 169 -23.47 29.75 -7.19
C VAL A 169 -22.34 30.59 -7.78
N SER A 170 -22.52 31.02 -9.02
CA SER A 170 -21.56 31.81 -9.78
C SER A 170 -21.27 33.12 -9.04
N ALA A 171 -20.30 33.10 -8.14
CA ALA A 171 -19.61 34.30 -7.71
C ALA A 171 -18.54 34.58 -8.76
N ALA A 172 -18.81 35.57 -9.59
CA ALA A 172 -17.83 36.19 -10.47
C ALA A 172 -16.57 36.54 -9.68
N ASN A 173 -15.41 36.33 -10.31
CA ASN A 173 -14.06 36.72 -9.88
C ASN A 173 -13.31 35.70 -9.00
N SER A 174 -12.70 34.70 -9.63
CA SER A 174 -11.37 34.23 -9.19
C SER A 174 -10.65 33.47 -10.30
N THR A 175 -9.71 34.15 -10.93
CA THR A 175 -8.70 33.61 -11.84
C THR A 175 -7.65 32.86 -11.01
N ILE A 176 -7.87 31.59 -10.70
CA ILE A 176 -6.82 30.65 -10.23
C ILE A 176 -7.06 29.28 -10.88
N SER A 177 -6.43 29.13 -12.06
CA SER A 177 -5.54 28.04 -12.49
C SER A 177 -5.98 26.59 -12.23
N GLN A 178 -6.34 25.87 -13.30
CA GLN A 178 -5.42 24.98 -14.05
C GLN A 178 -5.03 23.70 -13.29
N ILE A 179 -5.92 22.72 -13.31
CA ILE A 179 -5.62 21.33 -13.72
C ILE A 179 -6.83 20.91 -14.56
N ASP A 180 -6.59 20.35 -15.74
CA ASP A 180 -7.56 19.80 -16.70
C ASP A 180 -8.32 20.78 -17.60
N THR A 181 -7.61 21.52 -18.45
CA THR A 181 -8.19 22.02 -19.71
C THR A 181 -7.12 22.02 -20.80
N ALA A 182 -6.77 20.82 -21.26
CA ALA A 182 -6.09 20.63 -22.53
C ALA A 182 -7.12 20.06 -23.51
N VAL A 183 -7.57 20.94 -24.40
CA VAL A 183 -8.00 20.69 -25.79
C VAL A 183 -8.03 19.22 -26.18
N ASN A 184 -9.22 18.66 -26.18
CA ASN A 184 -9.77 17.64 -27.09
C ASN A 184 -11.23 17.46 -26.65
N HIS A 185 -12.15 17.22 -27.57
CA HIS A 185 -13.54 16.92 -27.25
C HIS A 185 -13.57 15.87 -26.13
N VAL A 186 -13.94 16.27 -24.91
CA VAL A 186 -14.15 15.29 -23.83
C VAL A 186 -15.60 14.86 -24.03
N PRO A 187 -15.89 13.58 -24.31
CA PRO A 187 -17.26 13.09 -24.35
C PRO A 187 -17.94 13.43 -23.03
N ASP A 188 -19.26 13.61 -23.02
CA ASP A 188 -19.99 13.87 -21.79
C ASP A 188 -19.64 12.76 -20.77
N THR A 189 -18.91 13.13 -19.72
CA THR A 189 -18.48 12.24 -18.66
C THR A 189 -19.07 12.71 -17.34
N GLU A 190 -19.48 11.74 -16.54
CA GLU A 190 -20.05 11.95 -15.23
C GLU A 190 -19.09 11.49 -14.12
N ALA A 191 -19.46 11.85 -12.90
CA ALA A 191 -18.83 11.37 -11.70
C ALA A 191 -19.84 10.58 -10.86
N CYS A 192 -19.38 9.50 -10.25
CA CYS A 192 -20.14 8.74 -9.28
C CYS A 192 -19.38 8.65 -7.96
N VAL A 193 -20.08 8.24 -6.91
CA VAL A 193 -19.52 7.97 -5.60
C VAL A 193 -19.69 6.51 -5.28
N LEU A 194 -18.57 5.90 -4.92
CA LEU A 194 -18.49 4.55 -4.39
C LEU A 194 -18.43 4.64 -2.87
N ARG A 195 -19.40 4.04 -2.17
CA ARG A 195 -19.36 3.89 -0.72
C ARG A 195 -18.87 2.51 -0.36
N PHE A 196 -17.79 2.43 0.39
CA PHE A 196 -17.25 1.16 0.90
C PHE A 196 -17.74 0.87 2.32
N ILE A 197 -17.73 -0.41 2.69
CA ILE A 197 -18.06 -0.88 4.04
C ILE A 197 -17.02 -0.50 5.10
N SER A 198 -15.78 -0.23 4.69
CA SER A 198 -14.70 0.11 5.60
C SER A 198 -13.67 1.02 4.97
N ALA A 199 -12.96 1.77 5.82
CA ALA A 199 -11.84 2.61 5.40
C ALA A 199 -10.73 1.77 4.76
N ASN A 200 -10.49 0.54 5.23
CA ASN A 200 -9.47 -0.34 4.66
C ASN A 200 -9.78 -0.69 3.19
N ALA A 201 -11.02 -1.06 2.88
CA ALA A 201 -11.43 -1.34 1.50
C ALA A 201 -11.28 -0.10 0.61
N ARG A 202 -11.65 1.07 1.14
CA ARG A 202 -11.47 2.36 0.47
C ARG A 202 -10.01 2.67 0.16
N GLU A 203 -9.12 2.51 1.14
CA GLU A 203 -7.69 2.78 0.96
C GLU A 203 -7.05 1.76 0.01
N SER A 204 -7.44 0.49 0.05
CA SER A 204 -7.01 -0.52 -0.94
C SER A 204 -7.41 -0.12 -2.36
N PHE A 205 -8.65 0.34 -2.55
CA PHE A 205 -9.11 0.86 -3.83
C PHE A 205 -8.29 2.08 -4.29
N LEU A 206 -8.10 3.08 -3.41
CA LEU A 206 -7.35 4.30 -3.73
C LEU A 206 -5.86 4.03 -3.99
N ALA A 207 -5.26 3.04 -3.34
CA ALA A 207 -3.89 2.61 -3.59
C ALA A 207 -3.73 1.95 -4.97
N ALA A 208 -4.77 1.24 -5.44
CA ALA A 208 -4.80 0.64 -6.77
C ALA A 208 -5.18 1.65 -7.88
N ALA A 209 -5.93 2.71 -7.55
CA ALA A 209 -6.44 3.70 -8.49
C ALA A 209 -5.44 4.30 -9.51
N PRO A 210 -4.16 4.52 -9.19
CA PRO A 210 -3.16 4.95 -10.17
C PRO A 210 -3.00 4.00 -11.38
N ARG A 211 -3.47 2.75 -11.28
CA ARG A 211 -3.44 1.77 -12.38
C ARG A 211 -4.38 2.16 -13.52
N PHE A 212 -5.64 2.54 -13.22
CA PHE A 212 -6.58 2.91 -14.29
C PHE A 212 -6.32 4.32 -14.85
N GLN A 213 -5.60 5.21 -14.13
CA GLN A 213 -5.18 6.51 -14.69
C GLN A 213 -4.26 6.37 -15.93
N ARG A 214 -3.69 5.18 -16.12
CA ARG A 214 -2.84 4.81 -17.25
C ARG A 214 -3.59 4.07 -18.35
N LEU A 215 -4.84 3.68 -18.10
CA LEU A 215 -5.66 2.92 -19.02
C LEU A 215 -6.73 3.85 -19.63
N PRO A 216 -6.97 3.77 -20.94
CA PRO A 216 -8.10 4.46 -21.55
C PRO A 216 -9.42 3.84 -21.07
N VAL A 217 -10.45 4.67 -20.96
CA VAL A 217 -11.81 4.29 -20.55
C VAL A 217 -12.37 3.16 -21.41
N SER A 218 -12.07 3.14 -22.72
CA SER A 218 -12.47 2.08 -23.66
C SER A 218 -11.99 0.69 -23.25
N LYS A 219 -10.80 0.57 -22.65
CA LYS A 219 -10.28 -0.72 -22.15
C LYS A 219 -10.93 -1.16 -20.84
N ILE A 220 -11.43 -0.22 -20.05
CA ILE A 220 -11.99 -0.51 -18.73
C ILE A 220 -13.44 -0.99 -18.90
N PHE A 221 -14.24 -0.27 -19.68
CA PHE A 221 -15.66 -0.62 -19.89
C PHE A 221 -15.93 -1.44 -21.16
N VAL A 222 -14.87 -1.89 -21.86
CA VAL A 222 -14.97 -2.66 -23.11
C VAL A 222 -15.84 -1.95 -24.16
N LEU A 223 -15.69 -0.62 -24.26
CA LEU A 223 -16.43 0.21 -25.20
C LEU A 223 -15.64 0.32 -26.50
N HIS A 224 -16.17 -0.25 -27.58
CA HIS A 224 -15.51 -0.28 -28.90
C HIS A 224 -15.39 1.09 -29.58
N GLU A 225 -16.17 2.08 -29.13
CA GLU A 225 -16.27 3.42 -29.76
C GLU A 225 -15.94 4.58 -28.80
N ALA A 226 -15.49 4.29 -27.57
CA ALA A 226 -15.19 5.34 -26.60
C ALA A 226 -13.80 5.97 -26.84
N GLU A 227 -13.76 7.30 -26.90
CA GLU A 227 -12.53 8.10 -27.02
C GLU A 227 -11.56 7.93 -25.83
N ASP A 228 -10.37 8.52 -25.93
CA ASP A 228 -9.24 8.49 -24.97
C ASP A 228 -9.53 9.23 -23.63
N GLY A 229 -10.71 9.01 -23.06
CA GLY A 229 -11.05 9.42 -21.70
C GLY A 229 -10.17 8.69 -20.67
N ARG A 230 -9.94 9.34 -19.53
CA ARG A 230 -9.23 8.75 -18.39
C ARG A 230 -10.10 8.78 -17.15
N LEU A 231 -10.11 7.67 -16.42
CA LEU A 231 -10.75 7.59 -15.11
C LEU A 231 -9.82 8.19 -14.04
N SER A 232 -10.42 8.85 -13.05
CA SER A 232 -9.75 9.37 -11.87
C SER A 232 -10.56 9.03 -10.62
N ALA A 233 -9.89 8.59 -9.54
CA ALA A 233 -10.52 8.44 -8.24
C ALA A 233 -9.89 9.36 -7.20
N ALA A 234 -10.72 9.92 -6.33
CA ALA A 234 -10.29 10.72 -5.20
C ALA A 234 -11.15 10.44 -3.96
N PRO A 235 -10.56 10.43 -2.75
CA PRO A 235 -11.34 10.33 -1.52
C PRO A 235 -12.25 11.56 -1.37
N ILE A 236 -13.46 11.36 -0.85
CA ILE A 236 -14.37 12.46 -0.52
C ILE A 236 -14.07 12.88 0.90
N LEU A 237 -13.43 14.04 1.07
CA LEU A 237 -13.10 14.56 2.40
C LEU A 237 -14.25 15.42 2.94
N PRO A 238 -14.61 15.28 4.23
CA PRO A 238 -15.51 16.22 4.89
C PRO A 238 -14.99 17.67 4.75
N PRO A 239 -15.88 18.67 4.66
CA PRO A 239 -15.48 20.06 4.43
C PRO A 239 -14.42 20.58 5.42
N GLU A 240 -14.53 20.19 6.69
CA GLU A 240 -13.58 20.56 7.74
C GLU A 240 -12.20 19.97 7.50
N ARG A 241 -12.14 18.69 7.16
CA ARG A 241 -10.90 17.99 6.80
C ARG A 241 -10.28 18.58 5.54
N TYR A 242 -11.09 18.89 4.54
CA TYR A 242 -10.61 19.54 3.32
C TYR A 242 -10.01 20.93 3.60
N ARG A 243 -10.65 21.74 4.45
CA ARG A 243 -10.11 23.05 4.88
C ARG A 243 -8.77 22.90 5.59
N LEU A 244 -8.67 21.96 6.53
CA LEU A 244 -7.42 21.67 7.25
C LEU A 244 -6.32 21.20 6.29
N LEU A 245 -6.65 20.30 5.36
CA LEU A 245 -5.72 19.82 4.34
C LEU A 245 -5.21 20.97 3.48
N ARG A 246 -6.09 21.87 3.03
CA ARG A 246 -5.71 23.05 2.24
C ARG A 246 -4.71 23.93 2.99
N ARG A 247 -4.89 24.13 4.30
CA ARG A 247 -3.92 24.86 5.14
C ARG A 247 -2.59 24.12 5.25
N CYS A 248 -2.60 22.80 5.42
CA CYS A 248 -1.39 21.98 5.40
C CYS A 248 -0.62 22.13 4.08
N TRP A 249 -1.33 22.16 2.94
CA TRP A 249 -0.74 22.40 1.62
C TRP A 249 -0.12 23.79 1.48
N LEU A 250 -0.76 24.83 2.04
CA LEU A 250 -0.19 26.18 2.07
C LEU A 250 1.12 26.20 2.85
N LEU A 251 1.13 25.59 4.04
CA LEU A 251 2.32 25.49 4.88
C LEU A 251 3.45 24.70 4.17
N HIS A 252 3.10 23.59 3.52
CA HIS A 252 4.03 22.81 2.69
C HIS A 252 4.72 23.68 1.63
N LYS A 253 3.95 24.48 0.87
CA LYS A 253 4.50 25.36 -0.17
C LYS A 253 5.37 26.47 0.41
N GLN A 254 4.93 27.08 1.51
CA GLN A 254 5.64 28.18 2.17
C GLN A 254 6.99 27.75 2.72
N HIS A 255 7.08 26.55 3.30
CA HIS A 255 8.29 26.06 3.97
C HIS A 255 9.03 24.96 3.19
N LYS A 256 8.63 24.68 1.94
CA LYS A 256 9.20 23.62 1.07
C LYS A 256 9.27 22.24 1.76
N LEU A 257 8.24 21.92 2.54
CA LEU A 257 8.16 20.64 3.26
C LEU A 257 7.83 19.49 2.28
N PRO A 258 7.84 18.23 2.71
CA PRO A 258 7.20 17.14 1.95
C PRO A 258 5.68 17.34 1.81
N ASN A 259 5.07 16.74 0.78
CA ASN A 259 3.63 16.82 0.56
C ASN A 259 2.85 16.24 1.76
N PRO A 260 1.74 16.88 2.18
CA PRO A 260 0.83 16.31 3.16
C PRO A 260 0.31 14.95 2.70
N VAL A 261 0.25 13.99 3.62
CA VAL A 261 -0.23 12.64 3.36
C VAL A 261 -1.60 12.48 4.03
N VAL A 262 -2.59 12.02 3.28
CA VAL A 262 -3.91 11.70 3.81
C VAL A 262 -4.04 10.18 3.91
N ARG A 263 -4.43 9.67 5.08
CA ARG A 263 -4.73 8.24 5.31
C ARG A 263 -5.91 8.15 6.25
N ASN A 264 -6.93 7.35 5.94
CA ASN A 264 -8.08 7.15 6.82
C ASN A 264 -8.72 8.48 7.27
N MET A 265 -8.91 9.42 6.34
CA MET A 265 -9.40 10.80 6.61
C MET A 265 -8.53 11.64 7.55
N ARG A 266 -7.38 11.12 7.99
CA ARG A 266 -6.42 11.82 8.84
C ARG A 266 -5.31 12.42 7.99
N ILE A 267 -4.91 13.63 8.35
CA ILE A 267 -3.89 14.38 7.64
C ILE A 267 -2.59 14.28 8.42
N TYR A 268 -1.51 13.97 7.71
CA TYR A 268 -0.18 13.84 8.28
C TYR A 268 0.78 14.76 7.55
N MET A 269 1.67 15.39 8.31
CA MET A 269 2.75 16.21 7.79
C MET A 269 4.11 15.64 8.19
N ARG A 270 5.14 16.00 7.44
CA ARG A 270 6.54 15.73 7.78
C ARG A 270 7.30 17.03 7.73
N CYS A 271 8.32 17.16 8.57
CA CYS A 271 9.27 18.27 8.45
C CYS A 271 10.25 18.00 7.30
N LEU A 272 10.73 16.75 7.17
CA LEU A 272 11.65 16.31 6.13
C LEU A 272 11.24 14.92 5.59
N ASN A 273 11.76 14.52 4.43
CA ASN A 273 11.37 13.24 3.81
C ASN A 273 11.62 12.01 4.71
N ARG A 274 12.64 12.07 5.57
CA ARG A 274 13.05 10.99 6.48
C ARG A 274 12.49 11.10 7.91
N THR A 275 11.77 12.18 8.25
CA THR A 275 11.21 12.35 9.60
C THR A 275 9.90 11.57 9.75
N LYS A 276 9.56 11.24 11.01
CA LYS A 276 8.28 10.63 11.38
C LYS A 276 7.11 11.49 10.87
N LEU A 277 6.01 10.82 10.51
CA LEU A 277 4.74 11.48 10.21
C LEU A 277 4.13 12.04 11.49
N THR A 278 3.84 13.33 11.50
CA THR A 278 3.08 14.00 12.56
C THR A 278 1.62 14.08 12.15
N LEU A 279 0.73 13.61 13.03
CA LEU A 279 -0.71 13.68 12.82
C LEU A 279 -1.21 15.11 13.07
N ILE A 280 -1.99 15.63 12.13
CA ILE A 280 -2.64 16.94 12.21
C ILE A 280 -4.15 16.71 12.20
N ASN A 281 -4.77 16.74 13.37
CA ASN A 281 -6.21 16.55 13.51
C ASN A 281 -6.97 17.88 13.59
N THR A 282 -6.32 18.92 14.09
CA THR A 282 -6.93 20.22 14.35
C THR A 282 -6.07 21.37 13.82
N GLU A 283 -6.64 22.58 13.78
CA GLU A 283 -5.84 23.78 13.47
C GLU A 283 -4.79 24.06 14.55
N ALA A 284 -5.07 23.72 15.81
CA ALA A 284 -4.10 23.86 16.90
C ALA A 284 -2.86 22.96 16.68
N ASP A 285 -3.08 21.71 16.23
CA ASP A 285 -1.97 20.80 15.88
C ASP A 285 -1.11 21.36 14.75
N LEU A 286 -1.75 21.96 13.74
CA LEU A 286 -1.05 22.58 12.61
C LEU A 286 -0.19 23.77 13.06
N ASN A 287 -0.73 24.61 13.95
CA ASN A 287 0.00 25.75 14.51
C ASN A 287 1.18 25.28 15.37
N ALA A 288 0.97 24.28 16.23
CA ALA A 288 2.05 23.68 17.04
C ALA A 288 3.14 23.08 16.15
N PHE A 289 2.76 22.40 15.06
CA PHE A 289 3.70 21.88 14.08
C PHE A 289 4.50 22.99 13.40
N ALA A 290 3.85 24.08 12.98
CA ALA A 290 4.52 25.23 12.36
C ALA A 290 5.52 25.93 13.31
N ILE A 291 5.16 26.08 14.59
CA ILE A 291 6.04 26.66 15.62
C ILE A 291 7.27 25.78 15.86
N ALA A 292 7.17 24.46 15.68
CA ALA A 292 8.28 23.53 15.85
C ALA A 292 9.23 23.45 14.63
N LEU A 293 8.91 24.10 13.49
CA LEU A 293 9.77 24.07 12.30
C LEU A 293 11.11 24.80 12.48
N PRO A 294 11.19 26.01 13.07
CA PRO A 294 12.44 26.74 13.23
C PRO A 294 13.45 26.02 14.15
N SER A 295 12.97 25.38 15.22
CA SER A 295 13.79 24.66 16.21
C SER A 295 14.41 23.37 15.66
N LEU A 296 13.85 22.81 14.57
CA LEU A 296 14.40 21.64 13.86
C LEU A 296 15.43 22.03 12.79
N SER A 297 15.42 23.27 12.30
CA SER A 297 16.44 23.78 11.37
C SER A 297 17.73 24.26 12.05
N SER A 298 17.64 24.80 13.27
CA SER A 298 18.79 25.35 13.99
C SER A 298 19.64 24.30 14.69
N SER A 299 19.07 23.12 14.99
CA SER A 299 19.79 22.03 15.67
C SER A 299 20.74 21.24 14.75
N PHE A 300 20.85 21.59 13.47
CA PHE A 300 21.73 20.91 12.51
C PHE A 300 22.88 21.75 11.95
N THR A 301 22.91 23.06 12.17
CA THR A 301 24.07 23.88 11.76
C THR A 301 25.23 23.86 12.76
N SER A 302 25.05 23.26 13.95
CA SER A 302 26.05 23.31 15.03
C SER A 302 27.07 22.15 15.06
N SER A 303 26.99 21.14 14.19
CA SER A 303 27.88 19.96 14.25
C SER A 303 28.93 19.86 13.14
N CYS A 304 29.11 20.90 12.33
CA CYS A 304 30.06 20.89 11.20
C CYS A 304 31.07 22.04 11.29
N HIS A 305 31.74 22.20 12.42
CA HIS A 305 33.03 22.90 12.45
C HIS A 305 34.12 21.89 12.84
N PRO A 306 34.98 21.46 11.90
CA PRO A 306 36.22 20.82 12.30
C PRO A 306 37.04 21.83 13.08
N SER A 307 37.46 21.46 14.29
CA SER A 307 38.45 22.21 15.07
C SER A 307 39.70 22.42 14.21
N PRO A 308 40.34 23.60 14.24
CA PRO A 308 41.56 23.82 13.50
C PRO A 308 42.67 22.99 14.15
N THR A 309 43.13 21.95 13.46
CA THR A 309 44.42 21.33 13.79
C THR A 309 45.52 22.32 13.50
N SER A 310 46.12 22.81 14.59
CA SER A 310 47.43 23.43 14.65
C SER A 310 48.53 22.48 14.17
N ALA A 311 49.55 23.07 13.53
CA ALA A 311 50.80 22.52 12.99
C ALA A 311 50.77 22.19 11.49
#